data_AF-A0A2T5C9V8-F1
#
_entry.id   AF-A0A2T5C9V8-F1
#
_cell.length_a   1.000
_cell.length_b   1.000
_cell.length_c   1.000
_cell.angle_alpha   90.00
_cell.angle_beta   90.00
_cell.angle_gamma   90.00
#
_symmetry.space_group_name_H-M   'P 1'
#
loop_
_entity.id
_entity.type
_entity.pdbx_description
1 polymer ?
#
loop_
_entity_poly.entity_id
_entity_poly.type
_entity_poly.pdbx_seq_one_letter_code
_entity_poly.pdbx_strand_id
1 'polypeptide(L)'
;MEISSVVELLFTAQGPSEWAHWPFGPSFVGSWLNMLTKFVFIGLVLAAMMYLLRYLFGPGGPMREDTLDAPSDEQVLEQALAVLRKRMVEGRIEPEDFERARKLLEQ
;
A
#
# COMPACT_ATOMS: atom_id res chain seq x y z
N MET A 1 24.98 43.56 -21.89
CA MET A 1 25.32 43.51 -20.45
C MET A 1 24.04 43.82 -19.68
N GLU A 2 23.01 42.96 -19.84
CA GLU A 2 21.63 43.23 -19.38
C GLU A 2 21.00 41.96 -18.77
N ILE A 3 21.40 40.77 -19.24
CA ILE A 3 20.83 39.50 -18.80
C ILE A 3 21.25 39.16 -17.35
N SER A 4 22.48 39.49 -16.95
CA SER A 4 22.94 39.29 -15.56
C SER A 4 22.11 40.08 -14.55
N SER A 5 21.69 41.31 -14.89
CA SER A 5 20.92 42.19 -14.02
C SER A 5 19.49 41.68 -13.81
N VAL A 6 18.87 41.16 -14.86
CA VAL A 6 17.52 40.56 -14.79
C VAL A 6 17.55 39.25 -14.01
N VAL A 7 18.61 38.46 -14.16
CA VAL A 7 18.83 37.23 -13.41
C VAL A 7 19.07 37.54 -11.93
N GLU A 8 19.93 38.51 -11.60
CA GLU A 8 20.11 38.97 -10.21
C GLU A 8 18.81 39.49 -9.59
N LEU A 9 17.99 40.22 -10.35
CA LEU A 9 16.68 40.72 -9.90
C LEU A 9 15.68 39.58 -9.61
N LEU A 10 15.65 38.53 -10.46
CA LEU A 10 14.85 37.33 -10.24
C LEU A 10 15.28 36.55 -8.99
N PHE A 11 16.58 36.52 -8.70
CA PHE A 11 17.11 35.87 -7.50
C PHE A 11 16.97 36.74 -6.23
N THR A 12 17.01 38.06 -6.33
CA THR A 12 16.82 38.99 -5.19
C THR A 12 15.36 39.30 -4.86
N ALA A 13 14.41 39.07 -5.78
CA ALA A 13 12.97 39.20 -5.52
C ALA A 13 12.40 38.08 -4.62
N GLN A 14 13.22 37.09 -4.23
CA GLN A 14 12.91 36.13 -3.18
C GLN A 14 13.11 36.80 -1.81
N GLY A 15 12.28 37.79 -1.47
CA GLY A 15 12.11 38.23 -0.08
C GLY A 15 11.79 37.03 0.83
N PRO A 16 11.89 37.17 2.17
CA PRO A 16 11.72 36.05 3.10
C PRO A 16 10.37 35.39 2.83
N SER A 17 10.39 34.27 2.11
CA SER A 17 9.14 33.63 1.70
C SER A 17 8.57 32.99 2.96
N GLU A 18 7.28 33.15 3.20
CA GLU A 18 6.60 32.43 4.29
C GLU A 18 6.78 30.90 4.15
N TRP A 19 7.12 30.46 2.94
CA TRP A 19 7.52 29.11 2.56
C TRP A 19 8.93 28.70 3.00
N ALA A 20 9.77 29.61 3.46
CA ALA A 20 11.12 29.33 3.96
C ALA A 20 11.11 28.55 5.29
N HIS A 21 10.03 28.66 6.07
CA HIS A 21 9.82 27.89 7.30
C HIS A 21 9.31 26.47 7.05
N TRP A 22 8.90 26.16 5.82
CA TRP A 22 8.50 24.81 5.47
C TRP A 22 9.70 23.87 5.66
N PRO A 23 9.53 22.67 6.23
CA PRO A 23 10.64 21.76 6.49
C PRO A 23 11.38 21.33 5.21
N PHE A 24 10.80 21.54 4.02
CA PHE A 24 11.43 21.28 2.72
C PHE A 24 11.91 22.53 1.97
N GLY A 25 11.86 23.71 2.59
CA GLY A 25 12.37 24.95 2.00
C GLY A 25 13.89 24.96 1.85
N PRO A 26 14.45 25.91 1.06
CA PRO A 26 15.88 26.06 0.84
C PRO A 26 16.57 26.61 2.09
N SER A 27 16.67 25.78 3.14
CA SER A 27 17.53 26.02 4.29
C SER A 27 18.96 25.64 3.87
N PHE A 28 19.58 26.47 3.05
CA PHE A 28 20.91 26.21 2.46
C PHE A 28 22.04 26.13 3.52
N VAL A 29 21.76 26.48 4.77
CA VAL A 29 22.73 26.43 5.87
C VAL A 29 22.01 25.97 7.14
N GLY A 30 22.32 24.77 7.64
CA GLY A 30 21.82 24.37 8.95
C GLY A 30 21.97 22.89 9.26
N SER A 31 22.98 22.59 10.10
CA SER A 31 23.15 21.46 11.02
C SER A 31 22.57 20.09 10.62
N TRP A 32 23.39 19.03 10.67
CA TRP A 32 23.00 17.62 10.46
C TRP A 32 21.72 17.21 11.24
N LEU A 33 21.48 17.85 12.39
CA LEU A 33 20.27 17.68 13.19
C LEU A 33 18.99 18.07 12.43
N ASN A 34 19.02 19.16 11.66
CA ASN A 34 17.88 19.64 10.87
C ASN A 34 17.57 18.66 9.72
N MET A 35 18.61 18.15 9.05
CA MET A 35 18.49 17.07 8.07
C MET A 35 17.81 15.84 8.69
N LEU A 36 18.27 15.39 9.86
CA LEU A 36 17.70 14.24 10.56
C LEU A 36 16.21 14.45 10.91
N THR A 37 15.84 15.62 11.44
CA THR A 37 14.45 15.92 11.78
C THR A 37 13.53 15.89 10.55
N LYS A 38 14.01 16.29 9.37
CA LYS A 38 13.25 16.18 8.12
C LYS A 38 12.97 14.73 7.77
N PHE A 39 13.98 13.84 7.85
CA PHE A 39 13.78 12.41 7.59
C PHE A 39 12.84 11.74 8.59
N VAL A 40 12.95 12.09 9.87
CA VAL A 40 12.04 11.59 10.91
C VAL A 40 10.60 12.05 10.61
N PHE A 41 10.41 13.31 10.25
CA PHE A 41 9.10 13.84 9.88
C PHE A 41 8.51 13.14 8.66
N ILE A 42 9.30 12.97 7.59
CA ILE A 42 8.88 12.23 6.39
C ILE A 42 8.49 10.80 6.76
N GLY A 43 9.33 10.11 7.54
CA GLY A 43 9.07 8.75 7.99
C GLY A 43 7.80 8.63 8.83
N LEU A 44 7.54 9.61 9.70
CA LEU A 44 6.34 9.66 10.52
C LEU A 44 5.08 9.88 9.67
N VAL A 45 5.13 10.78 8.69
CA VAL A 45 4.01 10.99 7.76
C VAL A 45 3.76 9.74 6.92
N LEU A 46 4.82 9.11 6.40
CA LEU A 46 4.70 7.86 5.65
C LEU A 46 4.10 6.74 6.51
N ALA A 47 4.57 6.58 7.74
CA ALA A 47 4.04 5.59 8.67
C ALA A 47 2.56 5.86 8.99
N ALA A 48 2.18 7.14 9.19
CA ALA A 48 0.80 7.54 9.40
C ALA A 48 -0.07 7.23 8.18
N MET A 49 0.42 7.52 6.96
CA MET A 49 -0.28 7.19 5.72
C MET A 49 -0.43 5.67 5.55
N MET A 50 0.63 4.89 5.77
CA MET A 50 0.57 3.43 5.73
C MET A 50 -0.42 2.88 6.76
N TYR A 51 -0.43 3.42 7.97
CA TYR A 51 -1.37 3.04 9.01
C TYR A 51 -2.81 3.35 8.60
N LEU A 52 -3.07 4.55 8.07
CA LEU A 52 -4.40 4.95 7.60
C LEU A 52 -4.87 4.02 6.48
N LEU A 53 -4.03 3.72 5.49
CA LEU A 53 -4.35 2.80 4.40
C LEU A 53 -4.60 1.38 4.93
N ARG A 54 -3.76 0.91 5.87
CA ARG A 54 -3.93 -0.39 6.51
C ARG A 54 -5.19 -0.49 7.34
N TYR A 55 -5.62 0.60 7.97
CA TYR A 55 -6.85 0.68 8.75
C TYR A 55 -8.09 0.76 7.83
N LEU A 56 -8.03 1.59 6.79
CA LEU A 56 -9.16 1.89 5.93
C LEU A 56 -9.44 0.78 4.90
N PHE A 57 -8.36 0.18 4.35
CA PHE A 57 -8.41 -0.81 3.27
C PHE A 57 -7.79 -2.17 3.62
N GLY A 58 -7.17 -2.34 4.79
CA GLY A 58 -6.68 -3.65 5.23
C GLY A 58 -7.83 -4.57 5.69
N PRO A 59 -7.55 -5.81 6.10
CA PRO A 59 -8.56 -6.75 6.57
C PRO A 59 -9.40 -6.14 7.70
N GLY A 60 -10.72 -6.13 7.51
CA GLY A 60 -11.69 -5.52 8.43
C GLY A 60 -11.83 -3.99 8.33
N GLY A 61 -11.23 -3.36 7.31
CA GLY A 61 -11.32 -1.92 7.09
C GLY A 61 -12.69 -1.48 6.57
N PRO A 62 -13.21 -0.30 6.98
CA PRO A 62 -14.58 0.12 6.69
C PRO A 62 -14.83 0.52 5.23
N MET A 63 -13.78 0.80 4.44
CA MET A 63 -13.91 1.06 2.99
C MET A 63 -13.49 -0.14 2.15
N ARG A 64 -13.21 -1.30 2.77
CA ARG A 64 -12.94 -2.53 2.04
C ARG A 64 -14.28 -3.13 1.64
N GLU A 65 -14.61 -3.05 0.36
CA GLU A 65 -15.79 -3.73 -0.20
C GLU A 65 -15.57 -5.25 -0.16
N ASP A 66 -16.59 -6.01 0.23
CA ASP A 66 -16.54 -7.48 0.37
C ASP A 66 -16.09 -8.21 -0.92
N THR A 67 -16.19 -7.55 -2.07
CA THR A 67 -15.73 -8.05 -3.37
C THR A 67 -14.20 -8.21 -3.47
N LEU A 68 -13.42 -7.47 -2.67
CA LEU A 68 -11.96 -7.58 -2.64
C LEU A 68 -11.46 -8.79 -1.82
N ASP A 69 -12.30 -9.33 -0.93
CA ASP A 69 -12.04 -10.54 -0.15
C ASP A 69 -12.79 -11.75 -0.68
N ALA A 70 -13.41 -11.64 -1.87
CA ALA A 70 -13.89 -12.81 -2.58
C ALA A 70 -12.68 -13.74 -2.77
N PRO A 71 -12.66 -14.94 -2.14
CA PRO A 71 -11.60 -15.91 -2.39
C PRO A 71 -11.53 -16.10 -3.90
N SER A 72 -10.32 -16.08 -4.46
CA SER A 72 -10.19 -16.33 -5.90
C SER A 72 -10.86 -17.66 -6.22
N ASP A 73 -11.42 -17.81 -7.42
CA ASP A 73 -12.08 -19.06 -7.82
C ASP A 73 -11.14 -20.27 -7.57
N GLU A 74 -9.83 -20.05 -7.71
CA GLU A 74 -8.77 -21.00 -7.37
C GLU A 74 -8.69 -21.35 -5.87
N GLN A 75 -8.79 -20.37 -4.97
CA GLN A 75 -8.82 -20.62 -3.51
C GLN A 75 -10.09 -21.36 -3.07
N VAL A 76 -11.24 -21.06 -3.69
CA VAL A 76 -12.50 -21.76 -3.43
C VAL A 76 -12.40 -23.22 -3.91
N LEU A 77 -11.83 -23.43 -5.09
CA LEU A 77 -11.59 -24.74 -5.67
C LEU A 77 -10.66 -25.59 -4.78
N GLU A 78 -9.53 -25.03 -4.34
CA GLU A 78 -8.60 -25.72 -3.47
C GLU A 78 -9.25 -26.15 -2.14
N GLN A 79 -10.04 -25.26 -1.53
CA GLN A 79 -10.78 -25.57 -0.30
C GLN A 79 -11.82 -26.67 -0.53
N ALA A 80 -12.56 -26.62 -1.64
CA ALA A 80 -13.55 -27.64 -2.00
C ALA A 80 -12.89 -29.01 -2.21
N LEU A 81 -11.77 -29.05 -2.92
CA LEU A 81 -10.98 -30.27 -3.16
C LEU A 81 -10.37 -30.82 -1.87
N ALA A 82 -9.88 -29.96 -0.97
CA ALA A 82 -9.36 -30.37 0.33
C ALA A 82 -10.45 -31.04 1.18
N VAL A 83 -11.67 -30.48 1.19
CA VAL A 83 -12.82 -31.06 1.90
C VAL A 83 -13.22 -32.40 1.27
N LEU A 84 -13.30 -32.49 -0.06
CA LEU A 84 -13.63 -33.73 -0.76
C LEU A 84 -12.59 -34.83 -0.50
N ARG A 85 -11.31 -34.50 -0.54
CA ARG A 85 -10.21 -35.43 -0.24
C ARG A 85 -10.30 -35.92 1.20
N LYS A 86 -10.58 -35.04 2.16
CA LYS A 86 -10.74 -35.43 3.57
C LYS A 86 -11.89 -36.43 3.74
N ARG A 87 -13.02 -36.20 3.08
CA ARG A 87 -14.17 -37.10 3.12
C ARG A 87 -13.91 -38.46 2.44
N MET A 88 -13.12 -38.47 1.36
CA MET A 88 -12.64 -39.70 0.72
C MET A 88 -11.76 -40.52 1.67
N VAL A 89 -10.80 -39.86 2.35
CA VAL A 89 -9.91 -40.52 3.34
C VAL A 89 -10.70 -41.05 4.54
N GLU A 90 -11.74 -40.34 4.97
CA GLU A 90 -12.66 -40.81 6.01
C GLU A 90 -13.58 -41.97 5.55
N GLY A 91 -13.50 -42.39 4.28
CA GLY A 91 -14.33 -43.46 3.72
C GLY A 91 -15.81 -43.08 3.56
N ARG A 92 -16.15 -41.79 3.63
CA ARG A 92 -17.54 -41.31 3.45
C ARG A 92 -17.95 -41.16 2.00
N ILE A 93 -16.99 -41.21 1.07
CA ILE A 93 -17.22 -41.10 -0.37
C ILE A 93 -16.35 -42.12 -1.09
N GLU A 94 -16.89 -42.75 -2.13
CA GLU A 94 -16.12 -43.63 -2.98
C GLU A 94 -15.12 -42.87 -3.88
N PRO A 95 -14.04 -43.52 -4.34
CA PRO A 95 -13.05 -42.91 -5.22
C PRO A 95 -13.64 -42.41 -6.55
N GLU A 96 -14.64 -43.11 -7.09
CA GLU A 96 -15.29 -42.73 -8.35
C GLU A 96 -16.12 -41.44 -8.21
N ASP A 97 -16.77 -41.26 -7.07
CA ASP A 97 -17.56 -40.06 -6.76
C ASP A 97 -16.66 -38.85 -6.52
N PHE A 98 -15.48 -39.05 -5.93
CA PHE A 98 -14.46 -38.01 -5.80
C PHE A 98 -14.00 -37.49 -7.17
N GLU A 99 -13.68 -38.40 -8.11
CA GLU A 99 -13.24 -38.02 -9.46
C GLU A 99 -14.34 -37.30 -10.25
N ARG A 100 -15.61 -37.72 -10.12
CA ARG A 100 -16.74 -36.99 -10.72
C ARG A 100 -16.89 -35.58 -10.15
N ALA A 101 -16.86 -35.45 -8.82
CA ALA A 101 -17.02 -34.16 -8.15
C ALA A 101 -15.86 -33.20 -8.51
N ARG A 102 -14.63 -33.72 -8.57
CA ARG A 102 -13.46 -32.97 -9.01
C ARG A 102 -13.62 -32.44 -10.43
N LYS A 103 -14.04 -33.30 -11.38
CA LYS A 103 -14.21 -32.93 -12.78
C LYS A 103 -15.29 -31.87 -13.00
N LEU A 104 -16.31 -31.82 -12.14
CA LEU A 104 -17.35 -30.79 -12.16
C LEU A 104 -16.88 -29.45 -11.59
N LEU A 105 -15.91 -29.47 -10.68
CA LEU A 105 -15.34 -28.25 -10.08
C LEU A 105 -14.29 -27.60 -10.99
N GLU A 106 -13.60 -28.38 -11.82
CA GLU A 106 -12.61 -27.89 -12.79
C GLU A 106 -13.22 -27.36 -14.12
N GLN A 107 -14.55 -27.42 -14.29
CA GLN A 107 -15.29 -26.93 -15.48
C GLN A 107 -15.73 -25.47 -15.35
#